data_AF-A0A960U4J5-F1
#
_entry.id   AF-A0A960U4J5-F1
#
_cell.length_a   1.000
_cell.length_b   1.000
_cell.length_c   1.000
_cell.angle_alpha   90.00
_cell.angle_beta   90.00
_cell.angle_gamma   90.00
#
_symmetry.space_group_name_H-M   'P 1'
#
loop_
_entity.id
_entity.type
_entity.pdbx_description
1 polymer ?
#
loop_
_entity_poly.entity_id
_entity_poly.type
_entity_poly.pdbx_seq_one_letter_code
_entity_poly.pdbx_strand_id
1 'polypeptide(L)'
;METIIWDSKLLSVGIDEFDEEHYELIKHLNELDQAVKTGAAKQTLELVLTHLIKYTRIHFGHEEKYMKKYSYPDYESHKREHEELTARVNEFYERYKSGQISFSIEVLKFLYNWLLNHILGCDMKYKEFFKGKKIQ
;
A
#
# COMPACT_ATOMS: atom_id res chain seq x y z
N MET A 1 11.64 -6.40 -9.22
CA MET A 1 10.60 -7.19 -9.93
C MET A 1 10.32 -6.53 -11.27
N GLU A 2 9.32 -6.96 -12.03
CA GLU A 2 8.79 -6.11 -13.10
C GLU A 2 8.12 -4.87 -12.47
N THR A 3 8.15 -3.75 -13.18
CA THR A 3 7.48 -2.52 -12.75
C THR A 3 5.97 -2.74 -12.77
N ILE A 4 5.25 -2.37 -11.72
CA ILE A 4 3.78 -2.35 -11.76
C ILE A 4 3.37 -1.17 -12.64
N ILE A 5 2.63 -1.45 -13.70
CA ILE A 5 1.99 -0.42 -14.52
C ILE A 5 0.54 -0.33 -14.07
N TRP A 6 0.07 0.89 -13.80
CA TRP A 6 -1.33 1.12 -13.51
C TRP A 6 -2.20 0.73 -14.70
N ASP A 7 -3.05 -0.27 -14.52
CA ASP A 7 -4.10 -0.65 -15.45
C ASP A 7 -5.46 -0.42 -14.79
N SER A 8 -6.14 0.65 -15.19
CA SER A 8 -7.45 1.00 -14.65
C SER A 8 -8.52 -0.06 -14.91
N LYS A 9 -8.34 -0.97 -15.88
CA LYS A 9 -9.31 -2.06 -16.09
C LYS A 9 -9.19 -3.14 -15.03
N LEU A 10 -8.02 -3.29 -14.42
CA LEU A 10 -7.71 -4.34 -13.46
C LEU A 10 -7.65 -3.82 -12.03
N LEU A 11 -7.09 -2.63 -11.81
CA LEU A 11 -6.76 -2.11 -10.49
C LEU A 11 -7.74 -1.05 -9.98
N SER A 12 -8.55 -0.45 -10.86
CA SER A 12 -9.51 0.58 -10.43
C SER A 12 -10.63 -0.02 -9.58
N VAL A 13 -10.82 0.56 -8.41
CA VAL A 13 -11.97 0.31 -7.55
C VAL A 13 -13.17 1.20 -7.86
N GLY A 14 -13.06 2.06 -8.88
CA GLY A 14 -14.15 2.91 -9.36
C GLY A 14 -14.48 4.08 -8.43
N ILE A 15 -13.51 4.48 -7.61
CA ILE A 15 -13.56 5.62 -6.70
C ILE A 15 -12.32 6.44 -7.01
N ASP A 16 -12.49 7.59 -7.67
CA ASP A 16 -11.39 8.36 -8.23
C ASP A 16 -10.33 8.69 -7.16
N GLU A 17 -10.74 9.07 -5.95
CA GLU A 17 -9.81 9.39 -4.87
C GLU A 17 -8.99 8.18 -4.40
N PHE A 18 -9.58 6.98 -4.32
CA PHE A 18 -8.84 5.78 -3.92
C PHE A 18 -7.95 5.27 -5.06
N ASP A 19 -8.42 5.39 -6.30
CA ASP A 19 -7.63 5.03 -7.49
C ASP A 19 -6.37 5.91 -7.62
N GLU A 20 -6.48 7.21 -7.33
CA GLU A 20 -5.33 8.13 -7.27
C GLU A 20 -4.34 7.73 -6.17
N GLU A 21 -4.83 7.33 -5.00
CA GLU A 21 -3.98 6.85 -3.90
C GLU A 21 -3.31 5.52 -4.23
N HIS A 22 -4.02 4.56 -4.83
CA HIS A 22 -3.45 3.30 -5.29
C HIS A 22 -2.37 3.54 -6.35
N TYR A 23 -2.58 4.48 -7.26
CA TYR A 23 -1.58 4.88 -8.24
C TYR A 23 -0.29 5.40 -7.59
N GLU A 24 -0.39 6.31 -6.62
CA GLU A 24 0.78 6.84 -5.91
C GLU A 24 1.48 5.77 -5.04
N LEU A 25 0.73 4.84 -4.43
CA LEU A 25 1.33 3.68 -3.73
C LEU A 25 2.15 2.81 -4.66
N ILE A 26 1.61 2.49 -5.84
CA ILE A 26 2.30 1.72 -6.88
C ILE A 26 3.57 2.44 -7.33
N LYS A 27 3.49 3.76 -7.54
CA LYS A 27 4.64 4.57 -7.92
C LYS A 27 5.73 4.56 -6.85
N HIS A 28 5.40 4.78 -5.58
CA HIS A 28 6.37 4.70 -4.48
C HIS A 28 6.99 3.31 -4.34
N LEU A 29 6.23 2.25 -4.55
CA LEU A 29 6.76 0.89 -4.55
C LEU A 29 7.73 0.65 -5.72
N ASN A 30 7.42 1.16 -6.91
CA ASN A 30 8.32 1.11 -8.07
C ASN A 30 9.60 1.93 -7.85
N GLU A 31 9.51 3.10 -7.21
CA GLU A 31 10.66 3.92 -6.80
C GLU A 31 11.57 3.15 -5.83
N LEU A 32 10.97 2.43 -4.87
CA LEU A 32 11.71 1.59 -3.93
C LEU A 32 12.42 0.42 -4.63
N ASP A 33 11.75 -0.27 -5.55
CA ASP A 33 12.35 -1.34 -6.36
C ASP A 33 13.54 -0.82 -7.19
N GLN A 34 13.42 0.37 -7.79
CA GLN A 34 14.51 1.00 -8.53
C GLN A 34 15.69 1.41 -7.64
N ALA A 35 15.44 2.01 -6.49
CA ALA A 35 16.47 2.37 -5.53
C ALA A 35 17.28 1.12 -5.09
N VAL A 36 16.60 -0.02 -4.92
CA VAL A 36 17.27 -1.29 -4.58
C VAL A 36 18.07 -1.84 -5.76
N LYS A 37 17.50 -1.88 -6.96
CA LYS A 37 18.18 -2.38 -8.17
C LYS A 37 19.44 -1.58 -8.51
N THR A 38 19.41 -0.27 -8.31
CA THR A 38 20.53 0.62 -8.60
C THR A 38 21.58 0.65 -7.49
N GLY A 39 21.37 -0.07 -6.38
CA GLY A 39 22.28 -0.07 -5.25
C GLY A 39 22.35 1.31 -4.57
N ALA A 40 21.22 2.01 -4.46
CA ALA A 40 21.16 3.32 -3.83
C ALA A 40 21.69 3.29 -2.39
N ALA A 41 22.22 4.44 -1.94
CA ALA A 41 22.72 4.58 -0.58
C ALA A 41 21.63 4.29 0.46
N LYS A 42 22.05 3.83 1.65
CA LYS A 42 21.16 3.50 2.77
C LYS A 42 20.17 4.63 3.08
N GLN A 43 20.64 5.88 3.10
CA GLN A 43 19.78 7.04 3.39
C GLN A 43 18.67 7.22 2.35
N THR A 44 18.95 6.96 1.07
CA THR A 44 17.96 7.03 0.00
C THR A 44 16.90 5.94 0.15
N LEU A 45 17.33 4.71 0.45
CA LEU A 45 16.42 3.59 0.71
C LEU A 45 15.52 3.88 1.92
N GLU A 46 16.09 4.38 3.02
CA GLU A 46 15.34 4.79 4.20
C GLU A 46 14.31 5.87 3.89
N LEU A 47 14.67 6.88 3.09
CA LEU A 47 13.77 7.96 2.70
C LEU A 47 12.57 7.43 1.89
N VAL A 48 12.83 6.65 0.83
CA VAL A 48 11.79 6.10 -0.04
C VAL A 48 10.87 5.17 0.75
N LEU A 49 11.43 4.31 1.59
CA LEU A 49 10.66 3.42 2.46
C LEU A 49 9.78 4.21 3.45
N THR A 50 10.31 5.27 4.05
CA THR A 50 9.56 6.12 4.99
C THR A 50 8.40 6.81 4.28
N HIS A 51 8.60 7.28 3.04
CA HIS A 51 7.51 7.85 2.23
C HIS A 51 6.43 6.82 1.92
N LEU A 52 6.81 5.61 1.48
CA LEU A 52 5.86 4.54 1.20
C LEU A 52 5.03 4.18 2.45
N ILE A 53 5.68 4.02 3.61
CA ILE A 53 5.00 3.73 4.89
C ILE A 53 4.02 4.85 5.25
N LYS A 54 4.47 6.10 5.16
CA LYS A 54 3.63 7.26 5.50
C LYS A 54 2.41 7.32 4.58
N TYR A 55 2.59 7.15 3.28
CA TYR A 55 1.52 7.24 2.30
C TYR A 55 0.52 6.08 2.46
N THR A 56 1.01 4.86 2.71
CA THR A 56 0.17 3.69 3.03
C THR A 56 -0.75 3.95 4.21
N ARG A 57 -0.23 4.57 5.29
CA ARG A 57 -1.06 4.91 6.47
C ARG A 57 -2.11 5.99 6.18
N ILE A 58 -1.80 6.93 5.29
CA ILE A 58 -2.75 7.96 4.87
C ILE A 58 -3.90 7.31 4.10
N HIS A 59 -3.56 6.50 3.11
CA HIS A 59 -4.51 5.74 2.28
C HIS A 59 -5.43 4.85 3.13
N PHE A 60 -4.87 3.98 3.98
CA PHE A 60 -5.68 3.13 4.87
C PHE A 60 -6.61 3.95 5.78
N GLY A 61 -6.11 5.05 6.34
CA GLY A 61 -6.92 5.93 7.17
C GLY A 61 -8.08 6.57 6.38
N HIS A 62 -7.87 6.86 5.09
CA HIS A 62 -8.87 7.42 4.20
C HIS A 62 -9.97 6.40 3.88
N GLU A 63 -9.60 5.18 3.48
CA GLU A 63 -10.55 4.09 3.26
C GLU A 63 -11.33 3.76 4.53
N GLU A 64 -10.65 3.58 5.65
CA GLU A 64 -11.26 3.27 6.94
C GLU A 64 -12.25 4.34 7.40
N LYS A 65 -11.92 5.62 7.20
CA LYS A 65 -12.82 6.75 7.47
C LYS A 65 -14.13 6.57 6.68
N TYR A 66 -14.06 6.23 5.40
CA TYR A 66 -15.23 6.11 4.54
C TYR A 66 -15.99 4.80 4.71
N MET A 67 -15.30 3.68 4.91
CA MET A 67 -15.90 2.41 5.29
C MET A 67 -16.70 2.57 6.58
N LYS A 68 -16.15 3.23 7.60
CA LYS A 68 -16.85 3.49 8.85
C LYS A 68 -18.03 4.46 8.67
N LYS A 69 -17.83 5.57 7.96
CA LYS A 69 -18.87 6.58 7.68
C LYS A 69 -20.11 5.98 7.02
N TYR A 70 -19.91 5.05 6.09
CA TYR A 70 -20.99 4.44 5.33
C TYR A 70 -21.43 3.08 5.86
N SER A 71 -20.86 2.63 6.99
CA SER A 71 -21.15 1.33 7.61
C SER A 71 -20.91 0.15 6.65
N TYR A 72 -19.72 0.12 6.04
CA TYR A 72 -19.29 -1.00 5.20
C TYR A 72 -19.29 -2.31 6.02
N PRO A 73 -20.00 -3.36 5.57
CA PRO A 73 -20.19 -4.58 6.35
C PRO A 73 -18.89 -5.28 6.76
N ASP A 74 -17.87 -5.24 5.89
CA ASP A 74 -16.60 -5.96 6.08
C ASP A 74 -15.48 -5.07 6.66
N TYR A 75 -15.83 -3.92 7.23
CA TYR A 75 -14.87 -2.94 7.78
C TYR A 75 -13.85 -3.56 8.75
N GLU A 76 -14.32 -4.35 9.72
CA GLU A 76 -13.45 -4.92 10.75
C GLU A 76 -12.44 -5.94 10.19
N SER A 77 -12.83 -6.71 9.18
CA SER A 77 -11.91 -7.61 8.48
C SER A 77 -10.91 -6.85 7.62
N HIS A 78 -11.36 -5.84 6.90
CA HIS A 78 -10.51 -5.04 6.02
C HIS A 78 -9.45 -4.27 6.83
N LYS A 79 -9.88 -3.58 7.90
CA LYS A 79 -8.98 -2.88 8.84
C LYS A 79 -7.95 -3.81 9.47
N ARG A 80 -8.29 -5.08 9.70
CA ARG A 80 -7.32 -6.06 10.23
C ARG A 80 -6.19 -6.31 9.24
N GLU A 81 -6.47 -6.42 7.95
CA GLU A 81 -5.43 -6.57 6.92
C GLU A 81 -4.49 -5.36 6.91
N HIS A 82 -5.02 -4.14 7.08
CA HIS A 82 -4.23 -2.91 7.20
C HIS A 82 -3.32 -2.92 8.43
N GLU A 83 -3.86 -3.31 9.58
CA GLU A 83 -3.12 -3.38 10.84
C GLU A 83 -2.00 -4.42 10.77
N GLU A 84 -2.27 -5.59 10.16
CA GLU A 84 -1.28 -6.65 9.95
C GLU A 84 -0.13 -6.20 9.05
N LEU A 85 -0.43 -5.54 7.92
CA LEU A 85 0.63 -4.97 7.08
C LEU A 85 1.43 -3.91 7.85
N THR A 86 0.74 -2.98 8.48
CA THR A 86 1.39 -1.86 9.19
C THR A 86 2.32 -2.38 10.28
N ALA A 87 1.90 -3.38 11.06
CA ALA A 87 2.73 -4.01 12.07
C ALA A 87 3.98 -4.67 11.45
N ARG A 88 3.81 -5.45 10.39
CA ARG A 88 4.90 -6.17 9.72
C ARG A 88 5.92 -5.22 9.07
N VAL A 89 5.45 -4.14 8.45
CA VAL A 89 6.33 -3.14 7.84
C VAL A 89 7.08 -2.32 8.90
N ASN A 90 6.43 -1.99 10.02
CA ASN A 90 7.10 -1.32 11.14
C ASN A 90 8.18 -2.22 11.76
N GLU A 91 7.91 -3.51 11.97
CA GLU A 91 8.91 -4.45 12.47
C GLU A 91 10.13 -4.51 11.54
N PHE A 92 9.88 -4.62 10.22
CA PHE A 92 10.94 -4.59 9.22
C PHE A 92 11.75 -3.28 9.29
N TYR A 93 11.05 -2.13 9.31
CA TYR A 93 11.67 -0.81 9.34
C TYR A 93 12.60 -0.63 10.55
N GLU A 94 12.14 -1.00 11.74
CA GLU A 94 12.95 -0.88 12.97
C GLU A 94 14.20 -1.77 12.92
N ARG A 95 14.07 -3.01 12.46
CA ARG A 95 15.21 -3.93 12.30
C ARG A 95 16.21 -3.43 11.25
N TYR A 96 15.72 -2.84 10.17
CA TYR A 96 16.57 -2.26 9.12
C TYR A 96 17.32 -1.03 9.64
N LYS A 97 16.62 -0.13 10.32
CA LYS A 97 17.17 1.08 10.92
C LYS A 97 18.24 0.76 11.96
N SER A 98 18.00 -0.24 12.81
CA SER A 98 18.96 -0.71 13.81
C SER A 98 20.15 -1.48 13.22
N GLY A 99 20.17 -1.73 11.90
CA GLY A 99 21.21 -2.50 11.22
C GLY A 99 21.19 -4.00 11.52
N GLN A 100 20.11 -4.52 12.11
CA GLN A 100 19.95 -5.96 12.35
C GLN A 100 19.70 -6.72 11.05
N ILE A 101 19.12 -6.07 10.05
CA ILE A 101 18.90 -6.61 8.72
C ILE A 101 19.30 -5.58 7.65
N SER A 102 19.66 -6.10 6.48
CA SER A 102 19.77 -5.30 5.26
C SER A 102 18.44 -5.29 4.54
N PHE A 103 18.23 -4.26 3.72
CA PHE A 103 17.10 -4.24 2.81
C PHE A 103 17.24 -5.40 1.81
N SER A 104 16.20 -6.23 1.66
CA SER A 104 16.27 -7.45 0.86
C SER A 104 15.22 -7.47 -0.25
N ILE A 105 15.50 -8.26 -1.30
CA ILE A 105 14.55 -8.52 -2.39
C ILE A 105 13.28 -9.21 -1.86
N GLU A 106 13.37 -9.96 -0.77
CA GLU A 106 12.22 -10.62 -0.14
C GLU A 106 11.22 -9.62 0.42
N VAL A 107 11.70 -8.50 0.97
CA VAL A 107 10.84 -7.42 1.47
C VAL A 107 10.13 -6.73 0.32
N LEU A 108 10.82 -6.44 -0.79
CA LEU A 108 10.17 -5.92 -1.99
C LEU A 108 9.08 -6.86 -2.46
N LYS A 109 9.40 -8.15 -2.62
CA LYS A 109 8.44 -9.17 -3.06
C LYS A 109 7.23 -9.24 -2.14
N PHE A 110 7.45 -9.16 -0.83
CA PHE A 110 6.37 -9.11 0.14
C PHE A 110 5.46 -7.89 -0.09
N LEU A 111 6.03 -6.67 -0.16
CA LEU A 111 5.25 -5.44 -0.33
C LEU A 111 4.45 -5.44 -1.65
N TYR A 112 5.08 -5.92 -2.73
CA TYR A 112 4.46 -6.01 -4.05
C TYR A 112 3.31 -7.01 -4.09
N ASN A 113 3.54 -8.21 -3.56
CA ASN A 113 2.50 -9.22 -3.50
C ASN A 113 1.35 -8.77 -2.60
N TRP A 114 1.66 -8.14 -1.46
CA TRP A 114 0.64 -7.65 -0.55
C TRP A 114 -0.22 -6.58 -1.24
N LEU A 115 0.39 -5.54 -1.83
CA LEU A 115 -0.34 -4.44 -2.44
C LEU A 115 -1.26 -4.92 -3.57
N LEU A 116 -0.75 -5.73 -4.49
CA LEU A 116 -1.58 -6.23 -5.60
C LEU A 116 -2.70 -7.15 -5.13
N ASN A 117 -2.41 -8.07 -4.19
CA ASN A 117 -3.43 -8.99 -3.70
C ASN A 117 -4.50 -8.26 -2.88
N HIS A 118 -4.11 -7.22 -2.14
CA HIS A 118 -5.03 -6.41 -1.36
C HIS A 118 -5.95 -5.59 -2.26
N ILE A 119 -5.40 -4.87 -3.25
CA ILE A 119 -6.20 -4.11 -4.24
C ILE A 119 -7.16 -5.05 -4.98
N LEU A 120 -6.63 -6.11 -5.60
CA LEU A 120 -7.43 -7.02 -6.44
C LEU A 120 -8.39 -7.90 -5.64
N GLY A 121 -8.18 -8.05 -4.34
CA GLY A 121 -8.90 -8.98 -3.48
C GLY A 121 -9.79 -8.32 -2.43
N CYS A 122 -9.20 -7.50 -1.56
CA CYS A 122 -9.91 -6.84 -0.46
C CYS A 122 -10.63 -5.58 -0.94
N ASP A 123 -9.91 -4.67 -1.58
CA ASP A 123 -10.41 -3.36 -1.99
C ASP A 123 -11.50 -3.50 -3.05
N MET A 124 -11.30 -4.37 -4.04
CA MET A 124 -12.32 -4.65 -5.06
C MET A 124 -13.70 -5.05 -4.48
N LYS A 125 -13.77 -5.59 -3.26
CA LYS A 125 -15.05 -5.95 -2.63
C LYS A 125 -15.91 -4.74 -2.26
N TYR A 126 -15.29 -3.58 -1.96
CA TYR A 126 -16.05 -2.39 -1.62
C TYR A 126 -16.52 -1.59 -2.86
N LYS A 127 -16.11 -1.99 -4.07
CA LYS A 127 -16.36 -1.24 -5.31
C LYS A 127 -17.84 -0.97 -5.55
N GLU A 128 -18.64 -2.04 -5.60
CA GLU A 128 -20.10 -1.89 -5.77
C GLU A 128 -20.75 -1.27 -4.53
N PHE A 129 -20.17 -1.48 -3.34
CA PHE A 129 -20.67 -0.84 -2.13
C PHE A 129 -20.55 0.69 -2.23
N PHE A 130 -19.42 1.23 -2.66
CA PHE A 130 -19.20 2.68 -2.72
C PHE A 130 -19.81 3.37 -3.94
N LYS A 131 -20.40 2.62 -4.87
CA LYS A 131 -21.07 3.18 -6.04
C LYS A 131 -22.11 4.23 -5.66
N GLY A 132 -21.93 5.46 -6.16
CA GLY A 132 -22.81 6.60 -5.91
C GLY A 132 -22.64 7.26 -4.52
N LYS A 133 -21.70 6.79 -3.69
CA LYS A 133 -21.34 7.43 -2.42
C LYS A 133 -20.33 8.54 -2.69
N LYS A 134 -20.35 9.60 -1.87
CA LYS A 134 -19.44 10.74 -2.00
C LYS A 134 -18.19 10.53 -1.14
N ILE A 135 -17.05 10.41 -1.80
CA ILE A 135 -15.72 10.31 -1.19
C ILE A 135 -14.95 11.60 -1.53
N GLN A 136 -14.13 12.08 -0.59
CA GLN A 136 -13.35 13.33 -0.65
C GLN A 136 -12.28 13.38 0.45
#